data_AF-A0A8T4PAD9-F1
#
_entry.id   AF-A0A8T4PAD9-F1
#
_cell.length_a   1.000
_cell.length_b   1.000
_cell.length_c   1.000
_cell.angle_alpha   90.00
_cell.angle_beta   90.00
_cell.angle_gamma   90.00
#
_symmetry.space_group_name_H-M   'P 1'
#
loop_
_entity.id
_entity.type
_entity.pdbx_description
1 polymer ?
#
loop_
_entity_poly.entity_id
_entity_poly.type
_entity_poly.pdbx_seq_one_letter_code
_entity_poly.pdbx_strand_id
1 'polypeptide(L)'
;MVNRDNVAIVSTTFYNDSEEGRLRKGLAENFFRQCVEGEYQVFVVDGGTDDGDFLEELRKLGVSAFEETQHGLGPSRREALKHASNYFDEKFGRKMNVDDFIRKNIVAWSEPEKVDYVRLLPRLLEEFQSTEADILVPTRKSLDSYPTAQQHSETFGNQRHTDHGYIDSSGKPLDTFFGPKIWNLRANPLFTAFENVDKVAQELAQMRIEETEKVYGTLSDEQKEFEVEKATKDLVRRDHMIQMPICLGVLSNGKSVSKLIGADDPFFGAVDLEYEVVSSSPVDYVHPQEQTAIEERNQAVWNAKRMAQLGWLEEQFSLVRRLHEKETLDEHLTSAVH
;
A
#
# COMPACT_ATOMS: atom_id res chain seq x y z
N MET A 1 -11.71 -23.56 -7.26
CA MET A 1 -10.24 -23.54 -7.36
C MET A 1 -9.87 -22.22 -8.01
N VAL A 2 -9.04 -21.41 -7.35
CA VAL A 2 -8.61 -20.09 -7.84
C VAL A 2 -7.85 -20.28 -9.16
N ASN A 3 -8.24 -19.54 -10.21
CA ASN A 3 -7.44 -19.49 -11.43
C ASN A 3 -6.18 -18.64 -11.16
N ARG A 4 -5.04 -19.30 -10.96
CA ARG A 4 -3.76 -18.64 -10.63
C ARG A 4 -3.24 -17.74 -11.74
N ASP A 5 -3.65 -17.98 -12.98
CA ASP A 5 -3.28 -17.11 -14.12
C ASP A 5 -3.80 -15.68 -13.96
N ASN A 6 -4.86 -15.50 -13.16
CA ASN A 6 -5.47 -14.21 -12.86
C ASN A 6 -4.94 -13.60 -11.56
N VAL A 7 -3.86 -14.14 -10.98
CA VAL A 7 -3.27 -13.64 -9.74
C VAL A 7 -1.84 -13.19 -10.00
N ALA A 8 -1.55 -11.94 -9.67
CA ALA A 8 -0.21 -11.37 -9.70
C ALA A 8 0.27 -11.11 -8.27
N ILE A 9 1.40 -11.70 -7.91
CA ILE A 9 2.14 -11.36 -6.69
C ILE A 9 3.03 -10.18 -7.02
N VAL A 10 2.88 -9.10 -6.26
CA VAL A 10 3.62 -7.85 -6.50
C VAL A 10 4.46 -7.53 -5.28
N SER A 11 5.70 -7.12 -5.51
CA SER A 11 6.64 -6.77 -4.45
C SER A 11 7.65 -5.69 -4.89
N THR A 12 8.40 -5.16 -3.94
CA THR A 12 9.56 -4.27 -4.19
C THR A 12 10.68 -4.66 -3.25
N THR A 13 11.91 -4.55 -3.71
CA THR A 13 13.11 -4.93 -2.94
C THR A 13 14.11 -3.80 -2.85
N PHE A 14 14.90 -3.79 -1.77
CA PHE A 14 16.07 -2.94 -1.59
C PHE A 14 16.90 -3.50 -0.43
N TYR A 15 18.05 -4.09 -0.76
CA TYR A 15 18.94 -4.71 0.22
C TYR A 15 20.35 -4.16 0.13
N ASN A 16 20.95 -3.90 1.28
CA ASN A 16 22.36 -3.53 1.37
C ASN A 16 23.22 -4.72 1.81
N ASP A 17 24.54 -4.55 1.75
CA ASP A 17 25.51 -5.58 2.14
C ASP A 17 25.66 -5.78 3.67
N SER A 18 24.70 -5.34 4.49
CA SER A 18 24.72 -5.62 5.93
C SER A 18 24.34 -7.08 6.24
N GLU A 19 24.59 -7.54 7.48
CA GLU A 19 24.09 -8.85 7.95
C GLU A 19 22.56 -8.95 7.80
N GLU A 20 21.85 -7.90 8.18
CA GLU A 20 20.39 -7.81 8.05
C GLU A 20 19.96 -7.80 6.57
N GLY A 21 20.65 -7.01 5.73
CA GLY A 21 20.35 -6.91 4.31
C GLY A 21 20.49 -8.25 3.60
N ARG A 22 21.58 -8.99 3.86
CA ARG A 22 21.76 -10.36 3.34
C ARG A 22 20.71 -11.34 3.84
N LEU A 23 20.32 -11.28 5.12
CA LEU A 23 19.25 -12.13 5.64
C LEU A 23 17.94 -11.86 4.93
N ARG A 24 17.56 -10.57 4.81
CA ARG A 24 16.32 -10.16 4.16
C ARG A 24 16.30 -10.49 2.67
N LYS A 25 17.44 -10.36 1.97
CA LYS A 25 17.62 -10.85 0.59
C LYS A 25 17.31 -12.34 0.50
N GLY A 26 17.90 -13.16 1.37
CA GLY A 26 17.65 -14.61 1.39
C GLY A 26 16.19 -14.99 1.68
N LEU A 27 15.51 -14.23 2.56
CA LEU A 27 14.07 -14.40 2.79
C LEU A 27 13.26 -14.03 1.54
N ALA A 28 13.61 -12.95 0.86
CA ALA A 28 12.95 -12.53 -0.37
C ALA A 28 13.11 -13.56 -1.50
N GLU A 29 14.32 -14.11 -1.70
CA GLU A 29 14.55 -15.19 -2.66
C GLU A 29 13.70 -16.42 -2.35
N ASN A 30 13.56 -16.79 -1.07
CA ASN A 30 12.70 -17.90 -0.64
C ASN A 30 11.22 -17.61 -0.90
N PHE A 31 10.75 -16.40 -0.58
CA PHE A 31 9.39 -15.96 -0.87
C PHE A 31 9.08 -16.09 -2.37
N PHE A 32 9.93 -15.54 -3.22
CA PHE A 32 9.71 -15.57 -4.67
C PHE A 32 9.77 -16.99 -5.23
N ARG A 33 10.70 -17.83 -4.75
CA ARG A 33 10.75 -19.25 -5.11
C ARG A 33 9.43 -19.95 -4.79
N GLN A 34 8.89 -19.77 -3.58
CA GLN A 34 7.61 -20.37 -3.19
C GLN A 34 6.45 -19.84 -4.03
N CYS A 35 6.45 -18.56 -4.41
CA CYS A 35 5.43 -18.00 -5.29
C CYS A 35 5.48 -18.63 -6.69
N VAL A 36 6.66 -18.79 -7.28
CA VAL A 36 6.81 -19.45 -8.59
C VAL A 36 6.44 -20.93 -8.51
N GLU A 37 6.89 -21.65 -7.48
CA GLU A 37 6.52 -23.06 -7.24
C GLU A 37 5.00 -23.22 -7.03
N GLY A 38 4.37 -22.19 -6.46
CA GLY A 38 2.92 -22.05 -6.37
C GLY A 38 2.23 -21.65 -7.68
N GLU A 39 2.97 -21.56 -8.80
CA GLU A 39 2.50 -21.18 -10.14
C GLU A 39 1.85 -19.79 -10.22
N TYR A 40 2.27 -18.88 -9.33
CA TYR A 40 1.84 -17.49 -9.39
C TYR A 40 2.72 -16.67 -10.35
N GLN A 41 2.14 -15.64 -10.95
CA GLN A 41 2.91 -14.63 -11.67
C GLN A 41 3.49 -13.65 -10.68
N VAL A 42 4.78 -13.39 -10.76
CA VAL A 42 5.50 -12.57 -9.77
C VAL A 42 6.13 -11.38 -10.48
N PHE A 43 5.85 -10.18 -9.97
CA PHE A 43 6.42 -8.92 -10.42
C PHE A 43 7.16 -8.26 -9.26
N VAL A 44 8.41 -7.90 -9.48
CA VAL A 44 9.24 -7.20 -8.51
C VAL A 44 9.99 -6.06 -9.15
N VAL A 45 9.99 -4.91 -8.48
CA VAL A 45 10.84 -3.77 -8.82
C VAL A 45 11.88 -3.61 -7.72
N ASP A 46 13.15 -3.60 -8.10
CA ASP A 46 14.28 -3.47 -7.18
C ASP A 46 14.84 -2.05 -7.18
N GLY A 47 14.96 -1.50 -5.97
CA GLY A 47 15.39 -0.12 -5.72
C GLY A 47 16.91 0.08 -5.68
N GLY A 48 17.69 -0.82 -6.27
CA GLY A 48 19.16 -0.79 -6.24
C GLY A 48 19.75 -1.58 -5.08
N THR A 49 19.45 -2.86 -5.01
CA THR A 49 20.12 -3.80 -4.11
C THR A 49 21.63 -3.86 -4.40
N ASP A 50 22.47 -3.83 -3.37
CA ASP A 50 23.95 -3.77 -3.48
C ASP A 50 24.59 -5.03 -4.13
N ASP A 51 23.78 -6.01 -4.51
CA ASP A 51 24.18 -7.26 -5.16
C ASP A 51 23.87 -7.21 -6.68
N GLY A 52 24.93 -7.13 -7.49
CA GLY A 52 24.84 -7.01 -8.94
C GLY A 52 24.17 -8.18 -9.66
N ASP A 53 24.02 -9.34 -9.01
CA ASP A 53 23.42 -10.53 -9.63
C ASP A 53 21.97 -10.79 -9.15
N PHE A 54 21.47 -10.06 -8.14
CA PHE A 54 20.18 -10.37 -7.50
C PHE A 54 19.00 -10.44 -8.47
N LEU A 55 18.81 -9.42 -9.31
CA LEU A 55 17.73 -9.39 -10.29
C LEU A 55 17.83 -10.54 -11.31
N GLU A 56 19.05 -10.89 -11.71
CA GLU A 56 19.29 -11.99 -12.64
C GLU A 56 18.99 -13.34 -12.00
N GLU A 57 19.30 -13.52 -10.71
CA GLU A 57 18.91 -14.69 -9.93
C GLU A 57 17.38 -14.81 -9.86
N LEU A 58 16.67 -13.71 -9.59
CA LEU A 58 15.20 -13.72 -9.58
C LEU A 58 14.60 -14.05 -10.95
N ARG A 59 15.16 -13.50 -12.04
CA ARG A 59 14.72 -13.83 -13.42
C ARG A 59 14.91 -15.32 -13.74
N LYS A 60 16.01 -15.92 -13.32
CA LYS A 60 16.25 -17.37 -13.46
C LYS A 60 15.25 -18.22 -12.69
N LEU A 61 14.70 -17.70 -11.59
CA LEU A 61 13.60 -18.34 -10.87
C LEU A 61 12.26 -18.23 -11.59
N GLY A 62 12.11 -17.39 -12.62
CA GLY A 62 10.84 -17.14 -13.30
C GLY A 62 10.08 -15.92 -12.79
N VAL A 63 10.74 -15.06 -12.00
CA VAL A 63 10.18 -13.77 -11.56
C VAL A 63 10.35 -12.73 -12.68
N SER A 64 9.32 -11.92 -12.91
CA SER A 64 9.44 -10.71 -13.72
C SER A 64 10.08 -9.61 -12.88
N ALA A 65 11.41 -9.51 -12.94
CA ALA A 65 12.21 -8.63 -12.09
C ALA A 65 12.79 -7.44 -12.87
N PHE A 66 12.54 -6.23 -12.36
CA PHE A 66 12.85 -4.95 -13.00
C PHE A 66 13.72 -4.08 -12.09
N GLU A 67 14.61 -3.30 -12.69
CA GLU A 67 15.29 -2.19 -12.00
C GLU A 67 14.31 -1.03 -11.88
N GLU A 68 14.32 -0.32 -10.75
CA GLU A 68 13.48 0.88 -10.59
C GLU A 68 13.82 1.94 -11.64
N THR A 69 12.79 2.57 -12.21
CA THR A 69 12.97 3.70 -13.13
C THR A 69 13.06 5.04 -12.41
N GLN A 70 12.37 5.15 -11.27
CA GLN A 70 12.37 6.33 -10.41
C GLN A 70 12.67 5.91 -8.98
N HIS A 71 13.69 6.53 -8.39
CA HIS A 71 14.13 6.19 -7.05
C HIS A 71 13.04 6.44 -5.99
N GLY A 72 12.76 5.41 -5.19
CA GLY A 72 11.94 5.51 -4.00
C GLY A 72 10.84 4.45 -3.91
N LEU A 73 10.40 4.20 -2.67
CA LEU A 73 9.45 3.12 -2.36
C LEU A 73 8.07 3.31 -3.02
N GLY A 74 7.55 4.54 -3.03
CA GLY A 74 6.27 4.87 -3.68
C GLY A 74 6.31 4.62 -5.19
N PRO A 75 7.23 5.28 -5.93
CA PRO A 75 7.41 5.05 -7.37
C PRO A 75 7.65 3.58 -7.74
N SER A 76 8.55 2.89 -7.03
CA SER A 76 8.82 1.46 -7.26
C SER A 76 7.57 0.58 -7.12
N ARG A 77 6.70 0.86 -6.14
CA ARG A 77 5.45 0.12 -5.95
C ARG A 77 4.47 0.35 -7.09
N ARG A 78 4.29 1.60 -7.52
CA ARG A 78 3.44 1.92 -8.67
C ARG A 78 3.93 1.28 -9.94
N GLU A 79 5.25 1.30 -10.16
CA GLU A 79 5.88 0.62 -11.29
C GLU A 79 5.60 -0.89 -11.25
N ALA A 80 5.77 -1.54 -10.09
CA ALA A 80 5.47 -2.96 -9.93
C ALA A 80 3.98 -3.29 -10.21
N LEU A 81 3.06 -2.44 -9.75
CA LEU A 81 1.62 -2.56 -10.03
C LEU A 81 1.27 -2.34 -11.50
N LYS A 82 1.98 -1.41 -12.17
CA LYS A 82 1.84 -1.18 -13.61
C LYS A 82 2.26 -2.41 -14.41
N HIS A 83 3.37 -3.06 -14.04
CA HIS A 83 3.79 -4.31 -14.67
C HIS A 83 2.72 -5.41 -14.53
N ALA A 84 2.15 -5.58 -13.33
CA ALA A 84 1.07 -6.54 -13.11
C ALA A 84 -0.20 -6.20 -13.95
N SER A 85 -0.56 -4.92 -14.02
CA SER A 85 -1.72 -4.45 -14.80
C SER A 85 -1.54 -4.70 -16.30
N ASN A 86 -0.36 -4.40 -16.85
CA ASN A 86 -0.02 -4.66 -18.25
C ASN A 86 -0.10 -6.16 -18.58
N TYR A 87 0.41 -7.02 -17.68
CA TYR A 87 0.31 -8.46 -17.85
C TYR A 87 -1.15 -8.93 -17.97
N PHE A 88 -2.05 -8.41 -17.13
CA PHE A 88 -3.47 -8.77 -17.23
C PHE A 88 -4.09 -8.32 -18.55
N ASP A 89 -3.81 -7.10 -19.00
CA ASP A 89 -4.33 -6.58 -20.27
C ASP A 89 -3.83 -7.42 -21.46
N GLU A 90 -2.52 -7.70 -21.53
CA GLU A 90 -1.93 -8.50 -22.59
C GLU A 90 -2.49 -9.93 -22.63
N LYS A 91 -2.66 -10.55 -21.46
CA LYS A 91 -3.13 -11.94 -21.37
C LYS A 91 -4.63 -12.07 -21.62
N PHE A 92 -5.43 -11.12 -21.11
CA PHE A 92 -6.89 -11.26 -20.97
C PHE A 92 -7.74 -10.13 -21.54
N GLY A 93 -7.20 -8.92 -21.77
CA GLY A 93 -7.99 -7.70 -22.02
C GLY A 93 -9.05 -7.84 -23.11
N ARG A 94 -8.69 -8.40 -24.27
CA ARG A 94 -9.65 -8.62 -25.38
C ARG A 94 -10.51 -9.89 -25.25
N LYS A 95 -10.26 -10.72 -24.25
CA LYS A 95 -10.88 -12.05 -24.08
C LYS A 95 -11.95 -12.08 -22.98
N MET A 96 -12.02 -11.04 -22.16
CA MET A 96 -12.96 -10.93 -21.05
C MET A 96 -13.88 -9.73 -21.27
N ASN A 97 -15.11 -9.81 -20.75
CA ASN A 97 -15.91 -8.60 -20.59
C ASN A 97 -15.27 -7.72 -19.49
N VAL A 98 -15.58 -6.43 -19.50
CA VAL A 98 -14.94 -5.44 -18.60
C VAL A 98 -15.15 -5.80 -17.13
N ASP A 99 -16.35 -6.19 -16.73
CA ASP A 99 -16.66 -6.53 -15.33
C ASP A 99 -15.85 -7.75 -14.86
N ASP A 100 -15.79 -8.79 -15.69
CA ASP A 100 -14.99 -9.97 -15.42
C ASP A 100 -13.50 -9.65 -15.38
N PHE A 101 -13.02 -8.81 -16.31
CA PHE A 101 -11.62 -8.38 -16.34
C PHE A 101 -11.24 -7.65 -15.04
N ILE A 102 -12.11 -6.76 -14.58
CA ILE A 102 -11.89 -5.98 -13.36
C ILE A 102 -11.95 -6.87 -12.11
N ARG A 103 -12.98 -7.72 -11.99
CA ARG A 103 -13.24 -8.49 -10.76
C ARG A 103 -12.38 -9.74 -10.62
N LYS A 104 -12.03 -10.40 -11.72
CA LYS A 104 -11.33 -11.70 -11.66
C LYS A 104 -9.81 -11.58 -11.64
N ASN A 105 -9.24 -10.45 -12.07
CA ASN A 105 -7.80 -10.21 -12.02
C ASN A 105 -7.43 -9.60 -10.67
N ILE A 106 -6.50 -10.26 -9.98
CA ILE A 106 -6.21 -10.05 -8.56
C ILE A 106 -4.74 -9.72 -8.38
N VAL A 107 -4.47 -8.68 -7.62
CA VAL A 107 -3.14 -8.34 -7.13
C VAL A 107 -3.03 -8.80 -5.68
N ALA A 108 -1.95 -9.50 -5.35
CA ALA A 108 -1.56 -9.78 -3.97
C ALA A 108 -0.20 -9.13 -3.69
N TRP A 109 -0.20 -8.10 -2.85
CA TRP A 109 1.03 -7.45 -2.42
C TRP A 109 1.57 -8.06 -1.14
N SER A 110 2.89 -8.17 -1.04
CA SER A 110 3.59 -8.35 0.24
C SER A 110 5.01 -7.81 0.16
N GLU A 111 5.56 -7.36 1.29
CA GLU A 111 7.01 -7.31 1.45
C GLU A 111 7.56 -8.75 1.38
N PRO A 112 8.65 -9.01 0.64
CA PRO A 112 9.06 -10.37 0.30
C PRO A 112 9.80 -11.06 1.46
N GLU A 113 10.11 -10.36 2.56
CA GLU A 113 10.62 -11.00 3.78
C GLU A 113 9.53 -11.78 4.53
N LYS A 114 8.25 -11.61 4.16
CA LYS A 114 7.11 -12.29 4.79
C LYS A 114 6.84 -13.66 4.19
N VAL A 115 7.86 -14.53 4.21
CA VAL A 115 7.84 -15.86 3.56
C VAL A 115 6.62 -16.70 3.91
N ASP A 116 6.14 -16.67 5.17
CA ASP A 116 4.99 -17.48 5.61
C ASP A 116 3.66 -17.01 5.00
N TYR A 117 3.60 -15.81 4.42
CA TYR A 117 2.42 -15.34 3.70
C TYR A 117 2.09 -16.23 2.50
N VAL A 118 3.08 -16.81 1.83
CA VAL A 118 2.87 -17.64 0.64
C VAL A 118 2.07 -18.91 0.97
N ARG A 119 2.28 -19.48 2.16
CA ARG A 119 1.49 -20.62 2.68
C ARG A 119 0.01 -20.26 2.84
N LEU A 120 -0.28 -19.00 3.18
CA LEU A 120 -1.64 -18.50 3.47
C LEU A 120 -2.40 -18.10 2.19
N LEU A 121 -1.68 -17.75 1.12
CA LEU A 121 -2.24 -17.23 -0.13
C LEU A 121 -3.37 -18.09 -0.71
N PRO A 122 -3.28 -19.44 -0.83
CA PRO A 122 -4.35 -20.23 -1.44
C PRO A 122 -5.70 -20.04 -0.74
N ARG A 123 -5.72 -20.11 0.59
CA ARG A 123 -6.93 -19.92 1.40
C ARG A 123 -7.45 -18.49 1.29
N LEU A 124 -6.56 -17.50 1.36
CA LEU A 124 -6.93 -16.08 1.27
C LEU A 124 -7.54 -15.74 -0.09
N LEU A 125 -7.00 -16.28 -1.18
CA LEU A 125 -7.53 -16.09 -2.53
C LEU A 125 -8.89 -16.77 -2.72
N GLU A 126 -9.06 -17.98 -2.16
CA GLU A 126 -10.36 -18.66 -2.17
C GLU A 126 -11.42 -17.87 -1.39
N GLU A 127 -11.06 -17.35 -0.21
CA GLU A 127 -11.94 -16.50 0.59
C GLU A 127 -12.28 -15.20 -0.17
N PHE A 128 -11.28 -14.51 -0.72
CA PHE A 128 -11.49 -13.27 -1.47
C PHE A 128 -12.47 -13.47 -2.64
N GLN A 129 -12.26 -14.50 -3.45
CA GLN A 129 -13.13 -14.82 -4.60
C GLN A 129 -14.54 -15.28 -4.20
N SER A 130 -14.73 -15.71 -2.95
CA SER A 130 -16.06 -16.10 -2.41
C SER A 130 -16.87 -14.91 -1.86
N THR A 131 -16.27 -13.73 -1.82
CA THR A 131 -16.88 -12.50 -1.31
C THR A 131 -17.09 -11.50 -2.44
N GLU A 132 -17.94 -10.49 -2.18
CA GLU A 132 -18.04 -9.30 -3.03
C GLU A 132 -16.98 -8.24 -2.66
N ALA A 133 -15.91 -8.64 -1.97
CA ALA A 133 -14.88 -7.70 -1.55
C ALA A 133 -13.99 -7.26 -2.71
N ASP A 134 -13.58 -6.00 -2.68
CA ASP A 134 -12.60 -5.44 -3.62
C ASP A 134 -11.19 -5.41 -3.02
N ILE A 135 -11.11 -5.35 -1.69
CA ILE A 135 -9.87 -5.44 -0.92
C ILE A 135 -10.06 -6.44 0.22
N LEU A 136 -9.14 -7.39 0.34
CA LEU A 136 -8.99 -8.26 1.51
C LEU A 136 -7.74 -7.86 2.30
N VAL A 137 -7.94 -7.62 3.59
CA VAL A 137 -6.87 -7.38 4.57
C VAL A 137 -6.71 -8.62 5.45
N PRO A 138 -5.60 -9.37 5.35
CA PRO A 138 -5.31 -10.43 6.30
C PRO A 138 -5.08 -9.83 7.71
N THR A 139 -5.70 -10.42 8.72
CA THR A 139 -5.66 -9.98 10.12
C THR A 139 -4.94 -11.02 10.96
N ARG A 140 -3.79 -10.68 11.56
CA ARG A 140 -3.05 -11.66 12.36
C ARG A 140 -3.79 -11.99 13.64
N LYS A 141 -3.87 -13.30 13.94
CA LYS A 141 -4.43 -13.79 15.21
C LYS A 141 -3.52 -13.51 16.40
N SER A 142 -2.21 -13.42 16.16
CA SER A 142 -1.19 -13.16 17.18
C SER A 142 0.02 -12.46 16.56
N LEU A 143 0.72 -11.67 17.37
CA LEU A 143 2.01 -11.05 17.04
C LEU A 143 3.19 -11.73 17.76
N ASP A 144 2.98 -12.86 18.45
CA ASP A 144 4.00 -13.47 19.33
C ASP A 144 5.32 -13.82 18.62
N SER A 145 5.29 -14.04 17.31
CA SER A 145 6.49 -14.33 16.49
C SER A 145 7.30 -13.08 16.11
N TYR A 146 6.73 -11.89 16.26
CA TYR A 146 7.36 -10.62 15.92
C TYR A 146 8.30 -10.11 17.02
N PRO A 147 9.28 -9.26 16.70
CA PRO A 147 10.03 -8.51 17.70
C PRO A 147 9.12 -7.74 18.64
N THR A 148 9.42 -7.73 19.94
CA THR A 148 8.57 -7.08 20.97
C THR A 148 8.22 -5.61 20.64
N ALA A 149 9.20 -4.86 20.11
CA ALA A 149 8.99 -3.48 19.68
C ALA A 149 7.91 -3.34 18.61
N GLN A 150 7.93 -4.25 17.64
CA GLN A 150 6.97 -4.28 16.54
C GLN A 150 5.60 -4.73 17.00
N GLN A 151 5.51 -5.70 17.92
CA GLN A 151 4.24 -6.10 18.54
C GLN A 151 3.52 -4.89 19.14
N HIS A 152 4.23 -4.10 19.95
CA HIS A 152 3.66 -2.90 20.59
C HIS A 152 3.25 -1.84 19.56
N SER A 153 4.14 -1.51 18.62
CA SER A 153 3.85 -0.45 17.66
C SER A 153 2.69 -0.80 16.73
N GLU A 154 2.60 -2.04 16.27
CA GLU A 154 1.55 -2.45 15.35
C GLU A 154 0.21 -2.67 16.06
N THR A 155 0.23 -3.15 17.30
CA THR A 155 -0.98 -3.18 18.15
C THR A 155 -1.53 -1.77 18.35
N PHE A 156 -0.65 -0.82 18.71
CA PHE A 156 -1.06 0.58 18.91
C PHE A 156 -1.56 1.21 17.60
N GLY A 157 -0.85 1.02 16.48
CA GLY A 157 -1.23 1.54 15.17
C GLY A 157 -2.59 1.01 14.70
N ASN A 158 -2.82 -0.30 14.78
CA ASN A 158 -4.10 -0.91 14.42
C ASN A 158 -5.24 -0.47 15.34
N GLN A 159 -4.99 -0.31 16.64
CA GLN A 159 -6.00 0.24 17.57
C GLN A 159 -6.39 1.66 17.16
N ARG A 160 -5.40 2.51 16.84
CA ARG A 160 -5.68 3.88 16.37
C ARG A 160 -6.49 3.90 15.07
N HIS A 161 -6.19 3.01 14.12
CA HIS A 161 -7.04 2.87 12.93
C HIS A 161 -8.49 2.50 13.31
N THR A 162 -8.67 1.56 14.23
CA THR A 162 -10.00 1.16 14.71
C THR A 162 -10.74 2.32 15.38
N ASP A 163 -10.06 3.10 16.23
CA ASP A 163 -10.62 4.28 16.91
C ASP A 163 -11.08 5.37 15.92
N HIS A 164 -10.44 5.43 14.75
CA HIS A 164 -10.80 6.33 13.65
C HIS A 164 -11.84 5.73 12.67
N GLY A 165 -12.39 4.55 12.96
CA GLY A 165 -13.44 3.91 12.17
C GLY A 165 -12.94 3.11 10.96
N TYR A 166 -11.64 2.82 10.88
CA TYR A 166 -11.08 1.97 9.82
C TYR A 166 -11.34 0.49 10.13
N ILE A 167 -12.58 0.07 9.89
CA ILE A 167 -13.09 -1.29 10.06
C ILE A 167 -13.53 -1.86 8.71
N ASP A 168 -13.63 -3.19 8.63
CA ASP A 168 -14.15 -3.86 7.44
C ASP A 168 -15.66 -3.65 7.27
N SER A 169 -16.19 -4.07 6.13
CA SER A 169 -17.62 -3.97 5.80
C SER A 169 -18.57 -4.73 6.76
N SER A 170 -18.03 -5.64 7.59
CA SER A 170 -18.77 -6.34 8.65
C SER A 170 -18.63 -5.68 10.03
N GLY A 171 -17.88 -4.58 10.12
CA GLY A 171 -17.62 -3.82 11.34
C GLY A 171 -16.45 -4.36 12.17
N LYS A 172 -15.57 -5.19 11.61
CA LYS A 172 -14.41 -5.74 12.33
C LYS A 172 -13.16 -4.89 12.17
N PRO A 173 -12.28 -4.82 13.18
CA PRO A 173 -10.98 -4.17 13.07
C PRO A 173 -10.11 -4.73 11.93
N LEU A 174 -9.43 -3.82 11.21
CA LEU A 174 -8.46 -4.16 10.18
C LEU A 174 -7.03 -4.22 10.76
N ASP A 175 -6.21 -5.15 10.27
CA ASP A 175 -4.76 -5.19 10.54
C ASP A 175 -3.99 -4.47 9.43
N THR A 176 -4.09 -3.15 9.41
CA THR A 176 -3.45 -2.32 8.38
C THR A 176 -1.93 -2.38 8.47
N PHE A 177 -1.38 -2.62 9.67
CA PHE A 177 0.06 -2.75 9.92
C PHE A 177 0.67 -4.07 9.47
N PHE A 178 -0.13 -5.10 9.15
CA PHE A 178 0.44 -6.39 8.75
C PHE A 178 1.24 -6.31 7.44
N GLY A 179 1.03 -5.34 6.54
CA GLY A 179 1.70 -5.25 5.24
C GLY A 179 0.87 -5.91 4.13
N PRO A 180 0.92 -7.24 3.92
CA PRO A 180 0.12 -7.99 2.96
C PRO A 180 -1.31 -7.51 2.73
N LYS A 181 -1.70 -7.40 1.45
CA LYS A 181 -3.05 -7.05 0.99
C LYS A 181 -3.36 -7.79 -0.31
N ILE A 182 -4.64 -8.08 -0.54
CA ILE A 182 -5.14 -8.65 -1.79
C ILE A 182 -6.26 -7.76 -2.30
N TRP A 183 -6.29 -7.47 -3.60
CA TRP A 183 -7.35 -6.68 -4.21
C TRP A 183 -7.58 -7.06 -5.67
N ASN A 184 -8.74 -6.71 -6.20
CA ASN A 184 -9.04 -6.85 -7.64
C ASN A 184 -8.71 -5.55 -8.39
N LEU A 185 -8.74 -5.55 -9.72
CA LEU A 185 -8.36 -4.37 -10.50
C LEU A 185 -9.26 -3.14 -10.29
N ARG A 186 -10.45 -3.28 -9.68
CA ARG A 186 -11.31 -2.15 -9.33
C ARG A 186 -10.65 -1.23 -8.32
N ALA A 187 -10.01 -1.82 -7.30
CA ALA A 187 -9.36 -1.08 -6.22
C ALA A 187 -7.93 -0.63 -6.58
N ASN A 188 -7.41 -1.07 -7.74
CA ASN A 188 -6.04 -0.75 -8.16
C ASN A 188 -5.75 0.77 -8.24
N PRO A 189 -6.67 1.62 -8.71
CA PRO A 189 -6.49 3.07 -8.69
C PRO A 189 -6.21 3.63 -7.29
N LEU A 190 -6.72 3.07 -6.19
CA LEU A 190 -6.34 3.58 -4.86
C LEU A 190 -4.86 3.37 -4.55
N PHE A 191 -4.26 2.32 -5.10
CA PHE A 191 -2.85 2.00 -4.90
C PHE A 191 -1.93 2.70 -5.90
N THR A 192 -2.46 3.24 -7.00
CA THR A 192 -1.69 3.93 -8.05
C THR A 192 -1.96 5.43 -8.16
N ALA A 193 -3.11 5.94 -7.72
CA ALA A 193 -3.56 7.32 -7.96
C ALA A 193 -2.71 8.42 -7.32
N PHE A 194 -1.77 8.06 -6.43
CA PHE A 194 -0.79 9.00 -5.91
C PHE A 194 0.29 9.37 -6.95
N GLU A 195 0.11 9.11 -8.25
CA GLU A 195 1.04 9.57 -9.30
C GLU A 195 1.27 11.09 -9.30
N ASN A 196 0.37 11.90 -8.72
CA ASN A 196 0.52 13.34 -8.56
C ASN A 196 0.81 13.78 -7.12
N VAL A 197 1.68 13.04 -6.39
CA VAL A 197 2.16 13.43 -5.04
C VAL A 197 2.54 14.91 -4.98
N ASP A 198 3.21 15.43 -6.01
CA ASP A 198 3.65 16.82 -6.07
C ASP A 198 2.48 17.82 -6.10
N LYS A 199 1.38 17.50 -6.79
CA LYS A 199 0.18 18.34 -6.83
C LYS A 199 -0.53 18.34 -5.47
N VAL A 200 -0.70 17.16 -4.87
CA VAL A 200 -1.29 17.03 -3.53
C VAL A 200 -0.40 17.71 -2.49
N ALA A 201 0.92 17.66 -2.67
CA ALA A 201 1.89 18.35 -1.81
C ALA A 201 1.80 19.85 -1.92
N GLN A 202 1.65 20.37 -3.13
CA GLN A 202 1.40 21.79 -3.35
C GLN A 202 0.07 22.23 -2.71
N GLU A 203 -1.00 21.45 -2.85
CA GLU A 203 -2.29 21.76 -2.22
C GLU A 203 -2.20 21.74 -0.68
N LEU A 204 -1.53 20.75 -0.09
CA LEU A 204 -1.32 20.70 1.37
C LEU A 204 -0.40 21.79 1.89
N ALA A 205 0.66 22.10 1.16
CA ALA A 205 1.53 23.22 1.48
C ALA A 205 0.74 24.52 1.48
N GLN A 206 -0.08 24.73 0.45
CA GLN A 206 -0.93 25.91 0.33
C GLN A 206 -1.91 26.03 1.51
N MET A 207 -2.55 24.93 1.92
CA MET A 207 -3.42 24.92 3.11
C MET A 207 -2.65 25.28 4.39
N ARG A 208 -1.44 24.71 4.59
CA ARG A 208 -0.59 25.01 5.76
C ARG A 208 -0.13 26.48 5.77
N ILE A 209 0.22 27.01 4.61
CA ILE A 209 0.57 28.41 4.41
C ILE A 209 -0.62 29.29 4.81
N GLU A 210 -1.82 29.01 4.31
CA GLU A 210 -3.04 29.77 4.64
C GLU A 210 -3.39 29.72 6.13
N GLU A 211 -3.30 28.55 6.77
CA GLU A 211 -3.52 28.41 8.22
C GLU A 211 -2.48 29.19 9.04
N THR A 212 -1.22 29.14 8.63
CA THR A 212 -0.12 29.84 9.31
C THR A 212 -0.25 31.35 9.13
N GLU A 213 -0.57 31.81 7.91
CA GLU A 213 -0.76 33.23 7.61
C GLU A 213 -1.97 33.83 8.35
N LYS A 214 -3.02 33.04 8.58
CA LYS A 214 -4.17 33.45 9.41
C LYS A 214 -3.77 33.75 10.86
N VAL A 215 -2.78 33.04 11.40
CA VAL A 215 -2.40 33.15 12.82
C VAL A 215 -1.22 34.10 13.03
N TYR A 216 -0.24 34.07 12.13
CA TYR A 216 1.06 34.73 12.31
C TYR A 216 1.36 35.83 11.29
N GLY A 217 0.44 36.08 10.34
CA GLY A 217 0.62 37.06 9.27
C GLY A 217 1.37 36.48 8.07
N THR A 218 1.50 37.29 7.00
CA THR A 218 2.03 36.87 5.70
C THR A 218 3.42 36.25 5.81
N LEU A 219 3.59 35.06 5.22
CA LEU A 219 4.86 34.35 5.15
C LEU A 219 5.70 34.88 3.99
N SER A 220 7.02 34.87 4.15
CA SER A 220 7.97 35.13 3.06
C SER A 220 8.01 33.99 2.05
N ASP A 221 8.53 34.27 0.85
CA ASP A 221 8.62 33.26 -0.22
C ASP A 221 9.50 32.07 0.19
N GLU A 222 10.62 32.30 0.89
CA GLU A 222 11.48 31.22 1.43
C GLU A 222 10.72 30.34 2.45
N GLN A 223 9.84 30.92 3.27
CA GLN A 223 9.03 30.16 4.23
C GLN A 223 7.93 29.36 3.54
N LYS A 224 7.35 29.90 2.46
CA LYS A 224 6.36 29.17 1.64
C LYS A 224 7.02 28.01 0.91
N GLU A 225 8.18 28.24 0.31
CA GLU A 225 8.98 27.21 -0.36
C GLU A 225 9.40 26.11 0.62
N PHE A 226 9.79 26.48 1.85
CA PHE A 226 10.07 25.50 2.92
C PHE A 226 8.82 24.67 3.28
N GLU A 227 7.64 25.26 3.39
CA GLU A 227 6.40 24.50 3.65
C GLU A 227 6.02 23.58 2.48
N VAL A 228 6.28 23.99 1.22
CA VAL A 228 6.12 23.12 0.03
C VAL A 228 7.12 21.97 0.06
N GLU A 229 8.40 22.24 0.31
CA GLU A 229 9.44 21.20 0.39
C GLU A 229 9.15 20.23 1.54
N LYS A 230 8.69 20.75 2.68
CA LYS A 230 8.27 19.95 3.84
C LYS A 230 7.02 19.14 3.54
N ALA A 231 6.00 19.71 2.93
CA ALA A 231 4.78 19.00 2.52
C ALA A 231 5.09 17.92 1.46
N THR A 232 5.99 18.20 0.53
CA THR A 232 6.45 17.25 -0.49
C THR A 232 7.26 16.13 0.15
N LYS A 233 8.24 16.44 1.01
CA LYS A 233 8.98 15.41 1.77
C LYS A 233 8.06 14.59 2.65
N ASP A 234 7.08 15.22 3.29
CA ASP A 234 6.06 14.56 4.09
C ASP A 234 5.22 13.62 3.21
N LEU A 235 4.70 14.08 2.07
CA LEU A 235 3.85 13.29 1.17
C LEU A 235 4.59 12.21 0.41
N VAL A 236 5.78 12.51 -0.12
CA VAL A 236 6.69 11.53 -0.72
C VAL A 236 7.10 10.48 0.32
N ARG A 237 7.26 10.85 1.61
CA ARG A 237 7.43 9.89 2.72
C ARG A 237 6.13 9.18 3.15
N ARG A 238 4.95 9.71 2.80
CA ARG A 238 3.62 9.15 3.09
C ARG A 238 3.06 8.28 1.95
N ASP A 239 3.62 8.41 0.74
CA ASP A 239 3.49 7.51 -0.43
C ASP A 239 4.00 6.08 -0.11
N HIS A 240 4.59 5.92 1.08
CA HIS A 240 5.17 4.71 1.63
C HIS A 240 4.13 3.75 2.24
N MET A 241 2.84 4.06 2.21
CA MET A 241 1.86 3.30 3.02
C MET A 241 0.68 2.81 2.21
N ILE A 242 0.69 1.51 1.92
CA ILE A 242 -0.45 0.70 1.47
C ILE A 242 -1.68 0.82 2.39
N GLN A 243 -1.49 1.39 3.58
CA GLN A 243 -2.54 1.69 4.55
C GLN A 243 -3.43 2.86 4.13
N MET A 244 -2.90 3.88 3.44
CA MET A 244 -3.67 5.05 2.98
C MET A 244 -4.76 4.69 1.97
N PRO A 245 -4.48 3.88 0.93
CA PRO A 245 -5.50 3.34 0.04
C PRO A 245 -6.66 2.69 0.80
N ILE A 246 -6.37 1.87 1.81
CA ILE A 246 -7.40 1.19 2.63
C ILE A 246 -8.21 2.20 3.44
N CYS A 247 -7.55 3.22 3.99
CA CYS A 247 -8.21 4.28 4.74
C CYS A 247 -9.20 5.05 3.84
N LEU A 248 -8.78 5.37 2.62
CA LEU A 248 -9.64 6.00 1.62
C LEU A 248 -10.79 5.07 1.21
N GLY A 249 -10.52 3.79 0.96
CA GLY A 249 -11.54 2.79 0.66
C GLY A 249 -12.60 2.68 1.76
N VAL A 250 -12.20 2.63 3.04
CA VAL A 250 -13.14 2.57 4.17
C VAL A 250 -13.92 3.88 4.34
N LEU A 251 -13.25 5.03 4.28
CA LEU A 251 -13.92 6.33 4.47
C LEU A 251 -14.82 6.74 3.31
N SER A 252 -14.55 6.19 2.11
CA SER A 252 -15.44 6.37 0.98
C SER A 252 -16.86 5.93 1.34
N ASN A 253 -17.03 4.87 2.14
CA ASN A 253 -18.33 4.34 2.58
C ASN A 253 -19.39 4.34 1.44
N GLY A 254 -18.96 4.05 0.20
CA GLY A 254 -19.80 4.10 -0.99
C GLY A 254 -19.91 5.46 -1.72
N LYS A 255 -19.04 6.44 -1.46
CA LYS A 255 -18.87 7.69 -2.22
C LYS A 255 -17.68 7.61 -3.18
N SER A 256 -17.76 8.28 -4.34
CA SER A 256 -16.73 8.27 -5.38
C SER A 256 -15.41 8.89 -4.88
N VAL A 257 -14.33 8.10 -4.84
CA VAL A 257 -13.01 8.59 -4.37
C VAL A 257 -12.28 9.38 -5.45
N SER A 258 -12.71 9.34 -6.70
CA SER A 258 -12.00 9.94 -7.84
C SER A 258 -11.80 11.45 -7.74
N LYS A 259 -12.72 12.15 -7.08
CA LYS A 259 -12.60 13.57 -6.75
C LYS A 259 -11.56 13.85 -5.65
N LEU A 260 -11.37 12.93 -4.70
CA LEU A 260 -10.40 13.06 -3.60
C LEU A 260 -8.95 12.90 -4.07
N ILE A 261 -8.71 12.09 -5.11
CA ILE A 261 -7.37 11.79 -5.64
C ILE A 261 -6.97 12.66 -6.85
N GLY A 262 -7.90 13.48 -7.37
CA GLY A 262 -7.61 14.39 -8.50
C GLY A 262 -7.05 13.67 -9.73
N ALA A 263 -7.46 12.42 -9.94
CA ALA A 263 -6.90 11.52 -10.93
C ALA A 263 -7.65 11.65 -12.26
N ASP A 264 -7.07 12.41 -13.19
CA ASP A 264 -7.20 12.07 -14.61
C ASP A 264 -6.22 10.90 -14.86
N ASP A 265 -6.64 9.68 -14.53
CA ASP A 265 -5.86 8.48 -14.86
C ASP A 265 -5.88 8.28 -16.39
N PRO A 266 -4.73 8.22 -17.08
CA PRO A 266 -4.67 8.12 -18.53
C PRO A 266 -5.12 6.75 -19.08
N PHE A 267 -5.23 5.71 -18.24
CA PHE A 267 -5.71 4.37 -18.62
C PHE A 267 -7.20 4.19 -18.36
N PHE A 268 -7.77 4.84 -17.34
CA PHE A 268 -9.16 4.63 -16.95
C PHE A 268 -10.08 5.85 -17.08
N GLY A 269 -9.55 7.04 -17.42
CA GLY A 269 -10.33 8.28 -17.44
C GLY A 269 -10.81 8.66 -16.03
N ALA A 270 -11.71 9.64 -15.91
CA ALA A 270 -12.41 9.91 -14.66
C ALA A 270 -13.25 8.68 -14.27
N VAL A 271 -12.64 7.73 -13.56
CA VAL A 271 -13.35 6.56 -13.02
C VAL A 271 -14.20 7.05 -11.88
N ASP A 272 -15.52 7.01 -12.00
CA ASP A 272 -16.33 7.01 -10.78
C ASP A 272 -15.98 5.72 -10.04
N LEU A 273 -15.14 5.85 -9.00
CA LEU A 273 -14.73 4.76 -8.11
C LEU A 273 -15.93 4.43 -7.22
N GLU A 274 -16.94 3.83 -7.82
CA GLU A 274 -18.13 3.35 -7.16
C GLU A 274 -17.84 2.00 -6.49
N TYR A 275 -17.83 2.06 -5.16
CA TYR A 275 -17.86 0.95 -4.21
C TYR A 275 -16.56 0.14 -4.15
N GLU A 276 -15.88 0.24 -3.01
CA GLU A 276 -14.86 -0.71 -2.59
C GLU A 276 -15.28 -1.37 -1.28
N VAL A 277 -15.59 -2.66 -1.36
CA VAL A 277 -15.92 -3.45 -0.16
C VAL A 277 -14.62 -3.99 0.43
N VAL A 278 -14.20 -3.43 1.57
CA VAL A 278 -13.07 -3.96 2.33
C VAL A 278 -13.55 -5.11 3.23
N SER A 279 -12.85 -6.23 3.20
CA SER A 279 -13.05 -7.38 4.08
C SER A 279 -11.78 -7.72 4.85
N SER A 280 -11.93 -8.47 5.94
CA SER A 280 -10.80 -8.99 6.73
C SER A 280 -10.84 -10.51 6.83
N SER A 281 -9.66 -11.16 6.79
CA SER A 281 -9.52 -12.61 7.01
C SER A 281 -8.47 -12.92 8.06
N PRO A 282 -8.83 -13.65 9.14
CA PRO A 282 -7.88 -13.97 10.20
C PRO A 282 -6.82 -14.98 9.74
N VAL A 283 -5.55 -14.73 10.02
CA VAL A 283 -4.41 -15.59 9.65
C VAL A 283 -3.54 -15.97 10.84
N ASP A 284 -2.95 -17.16 10.78
CA ASP A 284 -1.93 -17.67 11.69
C ASP A 284 -0.52 -17.49 11.10
N TYR A 285 -0.20 -16.24 10.76
CA TYR A 285 1.11 -15.89 10.20
C TYR A 285 2.23 -16.01 11.24
N VAL A 286 3.37 -16.55 10.82
CA VAL A 286 4.59 -16.69 11.63
C VAL A 286 5.73 -15.87 11.01
N HIS A 287 6.24 -14.89 11.75
CA HIS A 287 7.41 -14.12 11.36
C HIS A 287 8.69 -15.00 11.38
N PRO A 288 9.57 -14.92 10.37
CA PRO A 288 10.89 -15.56 10.40
C PRO A 288 11.68 -15.30 11.69
N GLN A 289 12.08 -16.38 12.37
CA GLN A 289 12.75 -16.32 13.67
C GLN A 289 14.13 -15.66 13.56
N GLU A 290 14.85 -15.90 12.46
CA GLU A 290 16.17 -15.33 12.20
C GLU A 290 16.08 -13.80 12.05
N GLN A 291 15.01 -13.31 11.40
CA GLN A 291 14.77 -11.88 11.27
C GLN A 291 14.39 -11.29 12.63
N THR A 292 13.49 -11.95 13.36
CA THR A 292 13.12 -11.52 14.73
C THR A 292 14.36 -11.37 15.61
N ALA A 293 15.27 -12.35 15.58
CA ALA A 293 16.51 -12.32 16.35
C ALA A 293 17.49 -11.20 15.94
N ILE A 294 17.55 -10.81 14.67
CA ILE A 294 18.35 -9.65 14.23
C ILE A 294 17.70 -8.34 14.70
N GLU A 295 16.40 -8.19 14.50
CA GLU A 295 15.69 -6.94 14.83
C GLU A 295 15.68 -6.68 16.34
N GLU A 296 15.57 -7.73 17.16
CA GLU A 296 15.69 -7.63 18.63
C GLU A 296 17.10 -7.20 19.08
N ARG A 297 18.17 -7.65 18.40
CA ARG A 297 19.53 -7.19 18.68
C ARG A 297 19.71 -5.69 18.38
N ASN A 298 18.95 -5.17 17.42
CA ASN A 298 19.00 -3.76 16.96
C ASN A 298 17.80 -2.93 17.45
N GLN A 299 17.30 -3.22 18.66
CA GLN A 299 16.04 -2.68 19.16
C GLN A 299 15.95 -1.14 19.12
N ALA A 300 17.06 -0.42 19.36
CA ALA A 300 17.06 1.04 19.35
C ALA A 300 16.75 1.63 17.97
N VAL A 301 17.34 1.06 16.91
CA VAL A 301 17.11 1.50 15.51
C VAL A 301 15.67 1.20 15.11
N TRP A 302 15.18 0.01 15.44
CA TRP A 302 13.82 -0.40 15.12
C TRP A 302 12.77 0.39 15.91
N ASN A 303 12.99 0.65 17.19
CA ASN A 303 12.13 1.53 17.99
C ASN A 303 12.02 2.92 17.36
N ALA A 304 13.14 3.52 16.95
CA ALA A 304 13.13 4.83 16.30
C ALA A 304 12.30 4.81 15.00
N LYS A 305 12.48 3.77 14.18
CA LYS A 305 11.70 3.56 12.95
C LYS A 305 10.20 3.39 13.23
N ARG A 306 9.82 2.61 14.26
CA ARG A 306 8.42 2.40 14.63
C ARG A 306 7.76 3.64 15.23
N MET A 307 8.48 4.41 16.04
CA MET A 307 7.98 5.68 16.57
C MET A 307 7.78 6.71 15.45
N ALA A 308 8.66 6.75 14.44
CA ALA A 308 8.46 7.57 13.26
C ALA A 308 7.19 7.17 12.49
N GLN A 309 6.97 5.86 12.28
CA GLN A 309 5.74 5.35 11.65
C GLN A 309 4.48 5.76 12.41
N LEU A 310 4.48 5.67 13.73
CA LEU A 310 3.34 6.09 14.56
C LEU A 310 3.12 7.60 14.54
N GLY A 311 4.19 8.39 14.50
CA GLY A 311 4.08 9.85 14.36
C GLY A 311 3.37 10.26 13.08
N TRP A 312 3.63 9.56 11.98
CA TRP A 312 2.99 9.82 10.68
C TRP A 312 1.52 9.41 10.63
N LEU A 313 1.10 8.46 11.46
CA LEU A 313 -0.27 7.95 11.48
C LEU A 313 -1.29 9.05 11.82
N GLU A 314 -0.99 9.90 12.82
CA GLU A 314 -1.88 11.02 13.18
C GLU A 314 -2.03 12.05 12.07
N GLU A 315 -0.93 12.32 11.36
CA GLU A 315 -0.92 13.25 10.24
C GLU A 315 -1.72 12.72 9.06
N GLN A 316 -1.68 11.40 8.82
CA GLN A 316 -2.51 10.73 7.82
C GLN A 316 -3.99 10.85 8.15
N PHE A 317 -4.40 10.56 9.39
CA PHE A 317 -5.80 10.73 9.78
C PHE A 317 -6.28 12.17 9.63
N SER A 318 -5.44 13.15 9.99
CA SER A 318 -5.75 14.57 9.78
C SER A 318 -5.89 14.93 8.30
N LEU A 319 -5.01 14.39 7.44
CA LEU A 319 -5.07 14.61 5.99
C LEU A 319 -6.36 14.03 5.40
N VAL A 320 -6.62 12.75 5.65
CA VAL A 320 -7.77 12.07 5.05
C VAL A 320 -9.08 12.71 5.51
N ARG A 321 -9.16 13.09 6.79
CA ARG A 321 -10.31 13.84 7.33
C ARG A 321 -10.50 15.18 6.62
N ARG A 322 -9.43 15.95 6.40
CA ARG A 322 -9.52 17.25 5.71
C ARG A 322 -9.95 17.10 4.25
N LEU A 323 -9.45 16.08 3.55
CA LEU A 323 -9.87 15.78 2.18
C LEU A 323 -11.37 15.45 2.13
N HIS A 324 -11.85 14.63 3.07
CA HIS A 324 -13.27 14.29 3.19
C HIS A 324 -14.15 15.50 3.55
N GLU A 325 -13.70 16.34 4.49
CA GLU A 325 -14.43 17.55 4.90
C GLU A 325 -14.54 18.57 3.76
N LYS A 326 -13.48 18.76 2.96
CA LYS A 326 -13.48 19.65 1.78
C LYS A 326 -14.52 19.21 0.75
N GLU A 327 -14.56 17.91 0.42
CA GLU A 327 -15.54 17.36 -0.51
C GLU A 327 -16.98 17.54 -0.01
N THR A 328 -17.20 17.29 1.29
CA THR A 328 -18.53 17.48 1.90
C THR A 328 -18.98 18.94 1.81
N LEU A 329 -18.06 19.89 1.94
CA LEU A 329 -18.33 21.32 1.79
C LEU A 329 -18.67 21.70 0.34
N ASP A 330 -17.91 21.18 -0.63
CA ASP A 330 -18.12 21.43 -2.06
C ASP A 330 -19.46 20.84 -2.54
N GLU A 331 -19.85 19.65 -2.05
CA GLU A 331 -21.18 19.06 -2.28
C GLU A 331 -22.31 19.97 -1.76
N HIS A 332 -22.17 20.50 -0.53
CA HIS A 332 -23.16 21.40 0.06
C HIS A 332 -23.28 22.72 -0.71
N LEU A 333 -22.16 23.32 -1.12
CA LEU A 333 -22.15 24.56 -1.90
C LEU A 333 -22.76 24.37 -3.29
N THR A 334 -22.51 23.24 -3.95
CA THR A 334 -23.10 22.94 -5.27
C THR A 334 -24.60 22.68 -5.17
N SER A 335 -25.06 22.02 -4.10
CA SER A 335 -26.48 21.77 -3.84
C SER A 335 -27.27 23.01 -3.42
N ALA A 336 -26.61 24.04 -2.87
CA ALA A 336 -27.23 25.30 -2.47
C ALA A 336 -27.38 26.30 -3.64
N VAL A 337 -26.79 26.00 -4.80
CA VAL A 337 -26.80 26.85 -6.01
C VAL A 337 -27.81 26.34 -7.07
N HIS A 338 -28.45 25.19 -6.81
CA HIS A 338 -29.58 24.65 -7.57
C HIS A 338 -30.87 24.73 -6.76
#